data_AF-A0ABD5XMN1-F1
#
_entry.id   AF-A0ABD5XMN1-F1
#
_cell.length_a   1.000
_cell.length_b   1.000
_cell.length_c   1.000
_cell.angle_alpha   90.00
_cell.angle_beta   90.00
_cell.angle_gamma   90.00
#
_symmetry.space_group_name_H-M   'P 1'
#
loop_
_entity.id
_entity.type
_entity.pdbx_description
1 polymer ?
#
loop_
_entity_poly.entity_id
_entity_poly.type
_entity_poly.pdbx_seq_one_letter_code
_entity_poly.pdbx_strand_id
1 'polypeptide(L)'
;MTLHSRLSTVLSWASDWWELWALIAVGLVGVRLAPHVVARSERPGSLPPDAARAVERVGVPPDRVGVLRRDGRVLAYAAGLSAGHGRVFVSTGLLRELDAAGVAAVVRHEYAHLKRRHVPVRVGIPCVYAVAWAVDASLYGRQGLLVGAALAVPLAYLSVRVARWTEYDADADAARRAGPAFREALARLAAGGHVGPATPAGGRLRRLLASLSMHPPLGERLRRLENDGTSAGEGPTPRPMHGDD
;
A
#
# COMPACT_ATOMS: atom_id res chain seq x y z
N MET A 1 10.42 42.09 -10.18
CA MET A 1 10.40 40.92 -11.10
C MET A 1 9.06 40.83 -11.78
N THR A 2 9.03 40.83 -13.11
CA THR A 2 7.81 40.66 -13.91
C THR A 2 7.37 39.19 -13.96
N LEU A 3 6.10 38.92 -14.29
CA LEU A 3 5.59 37.55 -14.46
C LEU A 3 6.40 36.76 -15.49
N HIS A 4 6.79 37.43 -16.58
CA HIS A 4 7.63 36.86 -17.63
C HIS A 4 8.99 36.38 -17.09
N SER A 5 9.64 37.18 -16.25
CA SER A 5 10.92 36.83 -15.62
C SER A 5 10.81 35.65 -14.65
N ARG A 6 9.69 35.51 -13.93
CA ARG A 6 9.45 34.33 -13.07
C ARG A 6 9.26 33.06 -13.88
N LEU A 7 8.48 33.16 -14.96
CA LEU A 7 8.20 32.03 -15.85
C LEU A 7 9.47 31.54 -16.55
N SER A 8 10.32 32.46 -17.04
CA SER A 8 11.59 32.09 -17.67
C SER A 8 12.53 31.38 -16.70
N THR A 9 12.60 31.79 -15.43
CA THR A 9 13.41 31.12 -14.41
C THR A 9 12.92 29.69 -14.16
N VAL A 10 11.61 29.49 -14.02
CA VAL A 10 11.03 28.16 -13.79
C VAL A 10 11.26 27.24 -15.00
N LEU A 11 11.06 27.75 -16.22
CA LEU A 11 11.26 26.96 -17.43
C LEU A 11 12.73 26.61 -17.66
N SER A 12 13.65 27.54 -17.37
CA SER A 12 15.09 27.26 -17.42
C SER A 12 15.45 26.15 -16.45
N TRP A 13 15.05 26.27 -15.18
CA TRP A 13 15.33 25.25 -14.17
C TRP A 13 14.72 23.89 -14.54
N ALA A 14 13.49 23.87 -15.06
CA ALA A 14 12.86 22.62 -15.51
C ALA A 14 13.61 21.99 -16.69
N SER A 15 14.16 22.80 -17.61
CA SER A 15 15.01 22.35 -18.71
C SER A 15 16.35 21.81 -18.22
N ASP A 16 16.98 22.48 -17.26
CA ASP A 16 18.26 22.06 -16.66
C ASP A 16 18.12 20.71 -15.95
N TRP A 17 16.95 20.43 -15.37
CA TRP A 17 16.62 19.17 -14.67
C TRP A 17 15.76 18.21 -15.50
N TRP A 18 15.87 18.23 -16.83
CA TRP A 18 15.05 17.37 -17.70
C TRP A 18 15.21 15.87 -17.39
N GLU A 19 16.40 15.41 -16.97
CA GLU A 19 16.67 14.02 -16.60
C GLU A 19 15.83 13.56 -15.41
N LEU A 20 15.70 14.42 -14.39
CA LEU A 20 14.85 14.16 -13.22
C LEU A 20 13.39 14.00 -13.66
N TRP A 21 12.90 14.90 -14.52
CA TRP A 21 11.55 14.81 -15.06
C TRP A 21 11.35 13.56 -15.90
N ALA A 22 12.33 13.19 -16.73
CA ALA A 22 12.30 11.96 -17.51
C ALA A 22 12.21 10.73 -16.61
N LEU A 23 13.01 10.66 -15.54
CA LEU A 23 12.98 9.55 -14.58
C LEU A 23 11.62 9.45 -13.86
N ILE A 24 11.10 10.58 -13.37
CA ILE A 24 9.77 10.63 -12.74
C ILE A 24 8.69 10.18 -13.74
N ALA A 25 8.72 10.71 -14.96
CA ALA A 25 7.75 10.38 -16.00
C ALA A 25 7.80 8.89 -16.38
N VAL A 26 9.00 8.33 -16.62
CA VAL A 26 9.19 6.91 -16.91
C VAL A 26 8.68 6.04 -15.77
N GLY A 27 8.98 6.40 -14.51
CA GLY A 27 8.48 5.69 -13.34
C GLY A 27 6.94 5.71 -13.26
N LEU A 28 6.33 6.88 -13.38
CA LEU A 28 4.87 7.04 -13.33
C LEU A 28 4.17 6.33 -14.49
N VAL A 29 4.71 6.42 -15.71
CA VAL A 29 4.21 5.70 -16.88
C VAL A 29 4.34 4.18 -16.67
N GLY A 30 5.47 3.71 -16.14
CA GLY A 30 5.69 2.31 -15.79
C GLY A 30 4.60 1.78 -14.84
N VAL A 31 4.35 2.47 -13.73
CA VAL A 31 3.30 2.09 -12.76
C VAL A 31 1.90 2.16 -13.39
N ARG A 32 1.65 3.15 -14.26
CA ARG A 32 0.37 3.31 -14.96
C ARG A 32 0.11 2.21 -15.99
N LEU A 33 1.15 1.70 -16.64
CA LEU A 33 1.08 0.67 -17.66
C LEU A 33 1.19 -0.75 -17.10
N ALA A 34 1.74 -0.92 -15.90
CA ALA A 34 1.94 -2.23 -15.27
C ALA A 34 0.71 -3.18 -15.33
N PRO A 35 -0.54 -2.73 -15.05
CA PRO A 35 -1.71 -3.62 -15.16
C PRO A 35 -1.94 -4.12 -16.59
N HIS A 36 -1.70 -3.28 -17.59
CA HIS A 36 -1.85 -3.63 -19.00
C HIS A 36 -0.72 -4.55 -19.48
N VAL A 37 0.51 -4.32 -19.01
CA VAL A 37 1.66 -5.17 -19.32
C VAL A 37 1.40 -6.58 -18.80
N VAL A 38 1.07 -6.73 -17.52
CA VAL A 38 0.76 -8.04 -16.90
C VAL A 38 -0.42 -8.71 -17.59
N ALA A 39 -1.50 -7.96 -17.88
CA ALA A 39 -2.67 -8.51 -18.56
C ALA A 39 -2.34 -9.07 -19.96
N ARG A 40 -1.40 -8.43 -20.69
CA ARG A 40 -0.99 -8.89 -22.03
C ARG A 40 0.04 -10.02 -21.97
N SER A 41 1.02 -9.93 -21.07
CA SER A 41 2.13 -10.88 -21.00
C SER A 41 1.73 -12.21 -20.35
N GLU A 42 0.96 -12.15 -19.26
CA GLU A 42 0.62 -13.34 -18.47
C GLU A 42 -0.76 -13.94 -18.82
N ARG A 43 -1.60 -13.21 -19.57
CA ARG A 43 -2.98 -13.58 -19.91
C ARG A 43 -3.76 -14.16 -18.71
N PRO A 44 -3.97 -13.35 -17.65
CA PRO A 44 -4.57 -13.81 -16.42
C PRO A 44 -5.96 -14.43 -16.66
N GLY A 45 -6.24 -15.54 -16.00
CA GLY A 45 -7.56 -16.17 -16.00
C GLY A 45 -8.57 -15.38 -15.15
N SER A 46 -9.84 -15.77 -15.24
CA SER A 46 -10.89 -15.28 -14.34
C SER A 46 -10.87 -16.01 -13.00
N LEU A 47 -11.43 -15.37 -11.97
CA LEU A 47 -11.69 -16.03 -10.70
C LEU A 47 -12.65 -17.23 -10.86
N PRO A 48 -12.51 -18.29 -10.05
CA PRO A 48 -13.55 -19.30 -9.88
C PRO A 48 -14.90 -18.66 -9.49
N PRO A 49 -16.05 -19.22 -9.90
CA PRO A 49 -17.36 -18.57 -9.72
C PRO A 49 -17.74 -18.25 -8.27
N ASP A 50 -17.40 -19.12 -7.34
CA ASP A 50 -17.58 -18.94 -5.90
C ASP A 50 -16.73 -17.81 -5.33
N ALA A 51 -15.44 -17.78 -5.69
CA ALA A 51 -14.53 -16.69 -5.34
C ALA A 51 -14.97 -15.36 -5.97
N ALA A 52 -15.41 -15.36 -7.22
CA ALA A 52 -15.92 -14.16 -7.89
C ALA A 52 -17.13 -13.56 -7.15
N ARG A 53 -18.10 -14.39 -6.76
CA ARG A 53 -19.25 -13.95 -5.94
C ARG A 53 -18.84 -13.45 -4.56
N ALA A 54 -17.83 -14.05 -3.94
CA ALA A 54 -17.31 -13.58 -2.65
C ALA A 54 -16.61 -12.22 -2.77
N VAL A 55 -15.79 -12.04 -3.81
CA VAL A 55 -15.09 -10.79 -4.15
C VAL A 55 -16.09 -9.66 -4.43
N GLU A 56 -17.17 -9.95 -5.14
CA GLU A 56 -18.24 -8.99 -5.41
C GLU A 56 -18.95 -8.55 -4.11
N ARG A 57 -19.25 -9.50 -3.21
CA ARG A 57 -19.89 -9.21 -1.90
C ARG A 57 -19.08 -8.26 -1.02
N VAL A 58 -17.75 -8.29 -1.11
CA VAL A 58 -16.87 -7.35 -0.38
C VAL A 58 -16.68 -6.02 -1.13
N GLY A 59 -17.40 -5.80 -2.23
CA GLY A 59 -17.42 -4.55 -2.99
C GLY A 59 -16.19 -4.36 -3.87
N VAL A 60 -15.66 -5.45 -4.44
CA VAL A 60 -14.61 -5.43 -5.46
C VAL A 60 -15.21 -5.97 -6.77
N PRO A 61 -15.12 -5.21 -7.90
CA PRO A 61 -15.58 -5.71 -9.19
C PRO A 61 -14.74 -6.93 -9.65
N PRO A 62 -15.35 -8.10 -9.94
CA PRO A 62 -14.58 -9.30 -10.29
C PRO A 62 -13.72 -9.16 -11.55
N ASP A 63 -14.12 -8.32 -12.51
CA ASP A 63 -13.36 -8.02 -13.74
C ASP A 63 -12.04 -7.26 -13.48
N ARG A 64 -11.89 -6.72 -12.26
CA ARG A 64 -10.65 -6.09 -11.78
C ARG A 64 -9.69 -7.08 -11.16
N VAL A 65 -10.04 -8.37 -11.08
CA VAL A 65 -9.20 -9.41 -10.51
C VAL A 65 -8.77 -10.40 -11.59
N GLY A 66 -7.46 -10.59 -11.72
CA GLY A 66 -6.86 -11.56 -12.64
C GLY A 66 -6.17 -12.71 -11.90
N VAL A 67 -6.32 -13.93 -12.40
CA VAL A 67 -5.67 -15.13 -11.84
C VAL A 67 -4.40 -15.46 -12.61
N LEU A 68 -3.26 -15.42 -11.94
CA LEU A 68 -1.96 -15.80 -12.48
C LEU A 68 -1.67 -17.28 -12.20
N ARG A 69 -1.25 -18.02 -13.23
CA ARG A 69 -0.87 -19.44 -13.12
C ARG A 69 0.47 -19.60 -12.41
N ARG A 70 0.44 -19.67 -11.08
CA ARG A 70 1.60 -19.72 -10.18
C ARG A 70 1.28 -20.65 -9.01
N ASP A 71 1.31 -21.94 -9.28
CA ASP A 71 0.86 -22.98 -8.36
C ASP A 71 1.72 -23.09 -7.10
N GLY A 72 3.03 -22.90 -7.22
CA GLY A 72 3.97 -22.93 -6.09
C GLY A 72 4.12 -21.61 -5.35
N ARG A 73 3.29 -20.59 -5.63
CA ARG A 73 3.37 -19.28 -4.96
C ARG A 73 2.00 -18.87 -4.45
N VAL A 74 1.93 -18.47 -3.19
CA VAL A 74 0.74 -17.86 -2.58
C VAL A 74 0.94 -16.34 -2.60
N LEU A 75 0.26 -15.66 -3.53
CA LEU A 75 0.48 -14.26 -3.84
C LEU A 75 -0.85 -13.56 -4.17
N ALA A 76 -1.02 -12.36 -3.63
CA ALA A 76 -1.92 -11.34 -4.17
C ALA A 76 -1.16 -10.03 -4.26
N TYR A 77 -1.46 -9.19 -5.26
CA TYR A 77 -0.95 -7.82 -5.31
C TYR A 77 -1.84 -6.91 -6.16
N ALA A 78 -1.91 -5.65 -5.76
CA ALA A 78 -2.47 -4.58 -6.58
C ALA A 78 -1.44 -3.98 -7.54
N ALA A 79 -1.83 -3.81 -8.81
CA ALA A 79 -1.07 -3.08 -9.81
C ALA A 79 -1.84 -1.84 -10.27
N GLY A 80 -1.14 -0.72 -10.42
CA GLY A 80 -1.68 0.54 -10.94
C GLY A 80 -1.84 1.63 -9.89
N LEU A 81 -2.24 2.83 -10.35
CA LEU A 81 -2.30 4.04 -9.52
C LEU A 81 -3.66 4.28 -8.84
N SER A 82 -4.73 3.66 -9.33
CA SER A 82 -6.10 3.89 -8.81
C SER A 82 -7.03 2.74 -9.19
N ALA A 83 -8.17 2.62 -8.50
CA ALA A 83 -9.19 1.62 -8.81
C ALA A 83 -9.77 1.70 -10.23
N GLY A 84 -9.77 2.90 -10.86
CA GLY A 84 -10.30 3.08 -12.22
C GLY A 84 -9.46 2.39 -13.31
N HIS A 85 -8.15 2.26 -13.10
CA HIS A 85 -7.20 1.73 -14.10
C HIS A 85 -6.38 0.54 -13.59
N GLY A 86 -6.30 0.38 -12.27
CA GLY A 86 -5.59 -0.70 -11.63
C GLY A 86 -6.36 -2.01 -11.63
N ARG A 87 -5.64 -3.07 -11.28
CA ARG A 87 -6.14 -4.44 -11.16
C ARG A 87 -5.47 -5.13 -9.98
N VAL A 88 -6.17 -6.09 -9.40
CA VAL A 88 -5.61 -7.02 -8.42
C VAL A 88 -5.27 -8.31 -9.14
N PHE A 89 -4.12 -8.88 -8.83
CA PHE A 89 -3.72 -10.19 -9.33
C PHE A 89 -3.60 -11.16 -8.16
N VAL A 90 -4.12 -12.36 -8.34
CA VAL A 90 -4.02 -13.46 -7.38
C VAL A 90 -3.39 -14.67 -8.05
N SER A 91 -2.61 -15.46 -7.32
CA SER A 91 -2.05 -16.70 -7.86
C SER A 91 -3.01 -17.89 -7.71
N THR A 92 -2.85 -18.89 -8.56
CA THR A 92 -3.49 -20.20 -8.38
C THR A 92 -3.09 -20.88 -7.06
N GLY A 93 -1.87 -20.65 -6.56
CA GLY A 93 -1.47 -21.10 -5.22
C GLY A 93 -2.31 -20.48 -4.10
N LEU A 94 -2.61 -19.18 -4.17
CA LEU A 94 -3.48 -18.50 -3.18
C LEU A 94 -4.89 -19.08 -3.17
N LEU A 95 -5.44 -19.38 -4.35
CA LEU A 95 -6.78 -19.97 -4.48
C LEU A 95 -6.88 -21.39 -3.92
N ARG A 96 -5.77 -22.12 -3.78
CA ARG A 96 -5.72 -23.43 -3.12
C ARG A 96 -5.54 -23.29 -1.62
N GLU A 97 -4.81 -22.26 -1.20
CA GLU A 97 -4.51 -22.01 0.20
C GLU A 97 -5.73 -21.49 0.96
N LEU A 98 -6.53 -20.63 0.34
CA LEU A 98 -7.68 -19.97 0.97
C LEU A 98 -9.00 -20.42 0.36
N ASP A 99 -10.05 -20.40 1.18
CA ASP A 99 -11.42 -20.55 0.72
C ASP A 99 -11.93 -19.27 0.04
N ALA A 100 -13.11 -19.33 -0.59
CA ALA A 100 -13.65 -18.19 -1.34
C ALA A 100 -13.79 -16.91 -0.47
N ALA A 101 -14.13 -17.05 0.82
CA ALA A 101 -14.23 -15.93 1.75
C ALA A 101 -12.85 -15.33 2.06
N GLY A 102 -11.84 -16.16 2.33
CA GLY A 102 -10.48 -15.71 2.57
C GLY A 102 -9.85 -15.06 1.33
N VAL A 103 -10.07 -15.62 0.13
CA VAL A 103 -9.66 -15.01 -1.14
C VAL A 103 -10.28 -13.62 -1.29
N ALA A 104 -11.60 -13.49 -1.06
CA ALA A 104 -12.28 -12.21 -1.13
C ALA A 104 -11.71 -11.19 -0.14
N ALA A 105 -11.37 -11.64 1.08
CA ALA A 105 -10.80 -10.78 2.10
C ALA A 105 -9.41 -10.24 1.70
N VAL A 106 -8.52 -11.09 1.18
CA VAL A 106 -7.20 -10.69 0.68
C VAL A 106 -7.32 -9.80 -0.55
N VAL A 107 -8.20 -10.14 -1.50
CA VAL A 107 -8.48 -9.29 -2.66
C VAL A 107 -9.01 -7.92 -2.24
N ARG A 108 -9.84 -7.86 -1.19
CA ARG A 108 -10.34 -6.59 -0.66
C ARG A 108 -9.22 -5.73 -0.10
N HIS A 109 -8.29 -6.33 0.65
CA HIS A 109 -7.09 -5.66 1.15
C HIS A 109 -6.27 -5.06 -0.01
N GLU A 110 -5.94 -5.87 -1.03
CA GLU A 110 -5.20 -5.39 -2.20
C GLU A 110 -5.95 -4.27 -2.95
N TYR A 111 -7.25 -4.44 -3.14
CA TYR A 111 -8.08 -3.45 -3.80
C TYR A 111 -8.19 -2.13 -3.00
N ALA A 112 -8.07 -2.17 -1.67
CA ALA A 112 -8.04 -0.98 -0.83
C ALA A 112 -6.86 -0.06 -1.20
N HIS A 113 -5.68 -0.61 -1.54
CA HIS A 113 -4.54 0.19 -2.00
C HIS A 113 -4.86 1.00 -3.26
N LEU A 114 -5.61 0.41 -4.20
CA LEU A 114 -6.04 1.08 -5.42
C LEU A 114 -7.15 2.09 -5.15
N LYS A 115 -8.16 1.71 -4.36
CA LYS A 115 -9.33 2.54 -4.08
C LYS A 115 -8.98 3.77 -3.25
N ARG A 116 -8.08 3.61 -2.27
CA ARG A 116 -7.68 4.66 -1.32
C ARG A 116 -6.40 5.42 -1.74
N ARG A 117 -5.93 5.19 -2.97
CA ARG A 117 -4.79 5.88 -3.59
C ARG A 117 -3.48 5.76 -2.78
N HIS A 118 -3.23 4.58 -2.21
CA HIS A 118 -1.98 4.32 -1.47
C HIS A 118 -0.76 4.37 -2.38
N VAL A 119 -0.85 3.81 -3.61
CA VAL A 119 0.27 3.79 -4.56
C VAL A 119 0.73 5.21 -4.97
N PRO A 120 -0.16 6.13 -5.40
CA PRO A 120 0.23 7.51 -5.67
C PRO A 120 0.89 8.22 -4.51
N VAL A 121 0.42 8.02 -3.27
CA VAL A 121 1.03 8.65 -2.09
C VAL A 121 2.43 8.09 -1.85
N ARG A 122 2.58 6.76 -1.88
CA ARG A 122 3.87 6.07 -1.67
C ARG A 122 4.92 6.48 -2.71
N VAL A 123 4.53 6.68 -3.96
CA VAL A 123 5.43 7.12 -5.06
C VAL A 123 5.61 8.64 -5.07
N GLY A 124 4.59 9.41 -4.71
CA GLY A 124 4.61 10.87 -4.76
C GLY A 124 5.56 11.50 -3.75
N ILE A 125 5.66 10.95 -2.53
CA ILE A 125 6.58 11.43 -1.49
C ILE A 125 8.03 11.51 -1.98
N PRO A 126 8.66 10.42 -2.47
CA PRO A 126 10.03 10.49 -2.97
C PRO A 126 10.17 11.38 -4.21
N CYS A 127 9.15 11.47 -5.08
CA CYS A 127 9.19 12.38 -6.24
C CYS A 127 9.22 13.86 -5.82
N VAL A 128 8.32 14.27 -4.91
CA VAL A 128 8.27 15.65 -4.39
C VAL A 128 9.58 16.01 -3.70
N TYR A 129 10.14 15.08 -2.93
CA TYR A 129 11.44 15.28 -2.31
C TYR A 129 12.58 15.41 -3.33
N ALA A 130 12.63 14.55 -4.36
CA ALA A 130 13.68 14.62 -5.38
C ALA A 130 13.65 15.97 -6.11
N VAL A 131 12.44 16.49 -6.38
CA VAL A 131 12.24 17.84 -6.92
C VAL A 131 12.74 18.91 -5.95
N ALA A 132 12.36 18.84 -4.67
CA ALA A 132 12.82 19.80 -3.66
C ALA A 132 14.35 19.79 -3.51
N TRP A 133 14.97 18.60 -3.52
CA TRP A 133 16.41 18.46 -3.44
C TRP A 133 17.11 19.04 -4.68
N ALA A 134 16.56 18.84 -5.87
CA ALA A 134 17.05 19.46 -7.10
C ALA A 134 16.95 21.00 -7.07
N VAL A 135 15.87 21.54 -6.51
CA VAL A 135 15.75 23.00 -6.27
C VAL A 135 16.86 23.48 -5.32
N ASP A 136 17.05 22.83 -4.18
CA ASP A 136 18.10 23.21 -3.22
C ASP A 136 19.50 23.12 -3.84
N ALA A 137 19.76 22.10 -4.65
CA ALA A 137 21.01 21.96 -5.37
C ALA A 137 21.24 23.12 -6.36
N SER A 138 20.21 23.59 -7.05
CA SER A 138 20.30 24.76 -7.94
C SER A 138 20.51 26.08 -7.19
N LEU A 139 19.90 26.23 -6.01
CA LEU A 139 19.99 27.48 -5.23
C LEU A 139 21.27 27.59 -4.41
N TYR A 140 21.76 26.48 -3.87
CA TYR A 140 22.84 26.46 -2.87
C TYR A 140 24.04 25.61 -3.30
N GLY A 141 24.05 25.08 -4.53
CA GLY A 141 25.15 24.27 -5.06
C GLY A 141 25.47 23.07 -4.17
N ARG A 142 26.74 22.93 -3.78
CA ARG A 142 27.21 21.79 -2.97
C ARG A 142 26.51 21.72 -1.61
N GLN A 143 26.20 22.85 -0.98
CA GLN A 143 25.51 22.88 0.31
C GLN A 143 24.10 22.31 0.18
N GLY A 144 23.37 22.67 -0.88
CA GLY A 144 22.05 22.11 -1.18
C GLY A 144 22.09 20.61 -1.41
N LEU A 145 23.11 20.13 -2.14
CA LEU A 145 23.34 18.69 -2.32
C LEU A 145 23.56 17.96 -0.99
N LEU A 146 24.40 18.49 -0.11
CA LEU A 146 24.70 17.87 1.19
C LEU A 146 23.51 17.90 2.14
N VAL A 147 22.76 19.01 2.19
CA VAL A 147 21.57 19.12 3.03
C VAL A 147 20.50 18.14 2.57
N GLY A 148 20.21 18.07 1.27
CA GLY A 148 19.28 17.07 0.78
C GLY A 148 19.77 15.66 1.07
N ALA A 149 21.03 15.32 0.79
CA ALA A 149 21.58 14.00 1.13
C ALA A 149 21.39 13.63 2.62
N ALA A 150 21.56 14.59 3.54
CA ALA A 150 21.30 14.38 4.96
C ALA A 150 19.82 14.15 5.28
N LEU A 151 18.91 14.82 4.56
CA LEU A 151 17.45 14.67 4.71
C LEU A 151 16.88 13.40 4.05
N ALA A 152 17.65 12.72 3.19
CA ALA A 152 17.22 11.49 2.54
C ALA A 152 16.87 10.38 3.55
N VAL A 153 17.64 10.25 4.64
CA VAL A 153 17.43 9.23 5.68
C VAL A 153 16.10 9.43 6.44
N PRO A 154 15.81 10.59 7.05
CA PRO A 154 14.52 10.79 7.72
C PRO A 154 13.34 10.72 6.76
N LEU A 155 13.49 11.12 5.49
CA LEU A 155 12.45 10.95 4.49
C LEU A 155 12.22 9.47 4.13
N ALA A 156 13.28 8.68 3.98
CA ALA A 156 13.14 7.24 3.75
C ALA A 156 12.39 6.59 4.91
N TYR A 157 12.71 6.97 6.15
CA TYR A 157 11.97 6.53 7.32
C TYR A 157 10.50 6.97 7.29
N LEU A 158 10.21 8.24 6.97
CA LEU A 158 8.83 8.72 6.79
C LEU A 158 8.08 7.91 5.73
N SER A 159 8.74 7.58 4.62
CA SER A 159 8.15 6.80 3.53
C SER A 159 7.79 5.39 4.00
N VAL A 160 8.63 4.75 4.82
CA VAL A 160 8.30 3.48 5.49
C VAL A 160 7.11 3.64 6.43
N ARG A 161 7.03 4.72 7.22
CA ARG A 161 5.90 4.97 8.11
C ARG A 161 4.59 5.16 7.35
N VAL A 162 4.62 5.88 6.23
CA VAL A 162 3.46 6.04 5.34
C VAL A 162 3.07 4.70 4.72
N ALA A 163 4.04 3.89 4.25
CA ALA A 163 3.78 2.55 3.74
C ALA A 163 3.07 1.69 4.80
N ARG A 164 3.57 1.66 6.04
CA ARG A 164 2.93 0.93 7.14
C ARG A 164 1.52 1.46 7.47
N TRP A 165 1.34 2.77 7.50
CA TRP A 165 0.02 3.38 7.70
C TRP A 165 -0.98 2.88 6.64
N THR A 166 -0.59 2.89 5.37
CA THR A 166 -1.45 2.40 4.27
C THR A 166 -1.76 0.89 4.36
N GLU A 167 -0.91 0.07 4.98
CA GLU A 167 -1.21 -1.35 5.25
C GLU A 167 -2.29 -1.49 6.33
N TYR A 168 -2.17 -0.77 7.45
CA TYR A 168 -3.21 -0.78 8.50
C TYR A 168 -4.55 -0.24 7.99
N ASP A 169 -4.47 0.78 7.14
CA ASP A 169 -5.65 1.37 6.53
C ASP A 169 -6.35 0.42 5.55
N ALA A 170 -5.58 -0.41 4.82
CA ALA A 170 -6.10 -1.50 4.00
C ALA A 170 -6.65 -2.67 4.84
N ASP A 171 -5.98 -3.02 5.94
CA ASP A 171 -6.43 -4.03 6.91
C ASP A 171 -7.80 -3.68 7.50
N ALA A 172 -7.95 -2.44 7.95
CA ALA A 172 -9.21 -1.98 8.53
C ALA A 172 -10.35 -1.99 7.50
N ASP A 173 -10.07 -1.66 6.23
CA ASP A 173 -11.07 -1.74 5.16
C ASP A 173 -11.42 -3.18 4.76
N ALA A 174 -10.45 -4.10 4.76
CA ALA A 174 -10.71 -5.52 4.54
C ALA A 174 -11.53 -6.13 5.68
N ALA A 175 -11.15 -5.86 6.94
CA ALA A 175 -11.87 -6.33 8.12
C ALA A 175 -13.31 -5.81 8.17
N ARG A 176 -13.55 -4.53 7.85
CA ARG A 176 -14.92 -3.97 7.81
C ARG A 176 -15.83 -4.63 6.77
N ARG A 177 -15.27 -5.15 5.67
CA ARG A 177 -16.07 -5.68 4.54
C ARG A 177 -16.15 -7.18 4.48
N ALA A 178 -15.06 -7.87 4.86
CA ALA A 178 -15.00 -9.33 4.87
C ALA A 178 -15.24 -9.90 6.28
N GLY A 179 -15.24 -9.07 7.32
CA GLY A 179 -15.45 -9.49 8.70
C GLY A 179 -14.39 -10.49 9.17
N PRO A 180 -14.79 -11.57 9.87
CA PRO A 180 -13.85 -12.53 10.47
C PRO A 180 -12.96 -13.25 9.44
N ALA A 181 -13.44 -13.38 8.20
CA ALA A 181 -12.72 -14.04 7.12
C ALA A 181 -11.36 -13.41 6.83
N PHE A 182 -11.19 -12.09 7.05
CA PHE A 182 -9.89 -11.44 6.85
C PHE A 182 -8.84 -11.89 7.87
N ARG A 183 -9.22 -11.92 9.15
CA ARG A 183 -8.33 -12.36 10.23
C ARG A 183 -7.98 -13.84 10.08
N GLU A 184 -8.96 -14.67 9.72
CA GLU A 184 -8.77 -16.10 9.48
C GLU A 184 -7.85 -16.35 8.27
N ALA A 185 -8.04 -15.61 7.18
CA ALA A 185 -7.16 -15.67 6.01
C ALA A 185 -5.71 -15.30 6.38
N LEU A 186 -5.51 -14.20 7.12
CA LEU A 186 -4.19 -13.80 7.60
C LEU A 186 -3.54 -14.89 8.47
N ALA A 187 -4.29 -15.48 9.41
CA ALA A 187 -3.80 -16.55 10.26
C ALA A 187 -3.41 -17.80 9.45
N ARG A 188 -4.21 -18.17 8.45
CA ARG A 188 -3.94 -19.31 7.56
C ARG A 188 -2.70 -19.09 6.71
N LEU A 189 -2.56 -17.92 6.09
CA LEU A 189 -1.36 -17.55 5.33
C LEU A 189 -0.09 -17.55 6.20
N ALA A 190 -0.23 -17.17 7.48
CA ALA A 190 0.88 -17.21 8.43
C ALA A 190 1.28 -18.64 8.81
N ALA A 191 0.30 -19.51 9.06
CA ALA A 191 0.52 -20.91 9.34
C ALA A 191 1.21 -21.63 8.16
N GLY A 192 0.85 -21.26 6.92
CA GLY A 192 1.54 -21.71 5.70
C GLY A 192 2.91 -21.08 5.43
N GLY A 193 3.37 -20.16 6.30
CA GLY A 193 4.66 -19.47 6.13
C GLY A 193 4.70 -18.47 4.98
N HIS A 194 3.55 -18.03 4.47
CA HIS A 194 3.44 -17.09 3.34
C HIS A 194 3.46 -15.62 3.78
N VAL A 195 3.26 -15.36 5.06
CA VAL A 195 3.38 -14.02 5.68
C VAL A 195 4.48 -14.07 6.73
N GLY A 196 5.25 -12.98 6.85
CA GLY A 196 6.36 -12.88 7.79
C GLY A 196 5.94 -13.19 9.24
N PRO A 197 6.90 -13.58 10.11
CA PRO A 197 6.61 -14.08 11.44
C PRO A 197 5.78 -13.09 12.28
N ALA A 198 4.86 -13.64 13.08
CA ALA A 198 3.95 -12.86 13.94
C ALA A 198 4.70 -11.90 14.89
N THR A 199 5.87 -12.32 15.38
CA THR A 199 6.75 -11.51 16.20
C THR A 199 8.14 -11.44 15.56
N PRO A 200 8.78 -10.25 15.48
CA PRO A 200 10.20 -10.21 15.25
C PRO A 200 10.87 -10.83 16.48
N ALA A 201 11.30 -12.09 16.40
CA ALA A 201 12.03 -12.70 17.51
C ALA A 201 13.28 -11.85 17.86
N GLY A 202 13.72 -11.79 19.11
CA GLY A 202 15.00 -11.15 19.48
C GLY A 202 14.98 -9.68 19.96
N GLY A 203 16.18 -9.14 20.21
CA GLY A 203 16.44 -7.91 20.99
C GLY A 203 16.13 -6.56 20.30
N ARG A 204 16.49 -5.45 20.97
CA ARG A 204 16.17 -4.06 20.55
C ARG A 204 16.59 -3.76 19.10
N LEU A 205 17.76 -4.23 18.67
CA LEU A 205 18.26 -4.04 17.30
C LEU A 205 17.33 -4.67 16.25
N ARG A 206 16.84 -5.88 16.49
CA ARG A 206 15.95 -6.57 15.54
C ARG A 206 14.56 -5.95 15.49
N ARG A 207 14.08 -5.38 16.60
CA ARG A 207 12.87 -4.52 16.61
C ARG A 207 13.06 -3.23 15.82
N LEU A 208 14.24 -2.60 15.93
CA LEU A 208 14.59 -1.43 15.12
C LEU A 208 14.61 -1.79 13.63
N LEU A 209 15.26 -2.90 13.25
CA LEU A 209 15.29 -3.36 11.86
C LEU A 209 13.90 -3.73 11.33
N ALA A 210 13.05 -4.38 12.14
CA ALA A 210 11.67 -4.65 11.77
C ALA A 210 10.85 -3.37 11.53
N SER A 211 11.22 -2.26 12.17
CA SER A 211 10.56 -0.96 11.94
C SER A 211 10.83 -0.38 10.55
N LEU A 212 11.90 -0.84 9.88
CA LEU A 212 12.27 -0.45 8.51
C LEU A 212 11.53 -1.26 7.44
N SER A 213 10.77 -2.29 7.82
CA SER A 213 9.90 -3.03 6.90
C SER A 213 8.69 -2.18 6.50
N MET A 214 8.42 -2.10 5.19
CA MET A 214 7.21 -1.46 4.67
C MET A 214 5.93 -2.23 5.02
N HIS A 215 6.03 -3.55 5.21
CA HIS A 215 4.95 -4.38 5.72
C HIS A 215 5.11 -4.57 7.23
N PRO A 216 4.15 -4.13 8.06
CA PRO A 216 4.17 -4.38 9.50
C PRO A 216 4.23 -5.89 9.82
N PRO A 217 4.86 -6.28 10.94
CA PRO A 217 4.80 -7.64 11.44
C PRO A 217 3.35 -8.12 11.60
N LEU A 218 3.09 -9.39 11.31
CA LEU A 218 1.74 -9.93 11.33
C LEU A 218 1.07 -9.81 12.71
N GLY A 219 1.78 -10.06 13.81
CA GLY A 219 1.21 -9.95 15.15
C GLY A 219 0.78 -8.52 15.48
N GLU A 220 1.45 -7.52 14.92
CA GLU A 220 1.04 -6.12 15.08
C GLU A 220 -0.25 -5.83 14.30
N ARG A 221 -0.43 -6.43 13.12
CA ARG A 221 -1.67 -6.33 12.33
C ARG A 221 -2.84 -7.01 13.05
N LEU A 222 -2.65 -8.25 13.51
CA LEU A 222 -3.67 -9.02 14.22
C LEU A 222 -4.12 -8.33 15.51
N ARG A 223 -3.17 -7.89 16.35
CA ARG A 223 -3.47 -7.13 17.59
C ARG A 223 -4.30 -5.87 17.32
N ARG A 224 -4.02 -5.17 16.21
CA ARG A 224 -4.76 -3.96 15.84
C ARG A 224 -6.19 -4.30 15.43
N LEU A 225 -6.39 -5.38 14.67
CA LEU A 225 -7.72 -5.86 14.30
C LEU A 225 -8.55 -6.30 15.51
N GLU A 226 -7.92 -6.90 16.52
CA GLU A 226 -8.57 -7.26 17.79
C GLU A 226 -9.07 -6.00 18.51
N ASN A 227 -8.21 -4.99 18.68
CA ASN A 227 -8.58 -3.74 19.35
C ASN A 227 -9.70 -2.97 18.63
N ASP A 228 -9.65 -2.92 17.29
CA ASP A 228 -10.67 -2.26 16.47
C ASP A 228 -12.02 -3.01 16.54
N GLY A 229 -11.99 -4.34 16.70
CA GLY A 229 -13.18 -5.16 16.91
C GLY A 229 -13.82 -4.98 18.30
N THR A 230 -13.00 -4.85 19.35
CA THR A 230 -13.47 -4.59 20.72
C THR A 230 -14.09 -3.20 20.85
N SER A 231 -13.50 -2.19 20.19
CA SER A 231 -14.01 -0.81 20.21
C SER A 231 -15.34 -0.61 19.49
N ALA A 232 -15.72 -1.52 18.58
CA ALA A 232 -17.04 -1.51 17.93
C ALA A 232 -18.13 -2.20 18.77
N GLY A 233 -17.75 -2.96 19.81
CA GLY A 233 -18.67 -3.66 20.72
C GLY A 233 -18.99 -2.90 22.02
N GLU A 234 -18.16 -1.94 22.40
CA GLU A 234 -18.41 -1.03 23.53
C GLU A 234 -19.09 0.26 23.02
N GLY A 235 -20.42 0.22 22.90
CA GLY A 235 -21.21 1.45 22.84
C GLY A 235 -20.96 2.30 24.08
N PRO A 236 -21.12 3.64 24.01
CA PRO A 236 -20.84 4.51 25.14
C PRO A 236 -21.67 4.07 26.35
N THR A 237 -20.99 3.71 27.43
CA THR A 237 -21.62 3.43 28.71
C THR A 237 -22.41 4.68 29.13
N PRO A 238 -23.70 4.55 29.46
CA PRO A 238 -24.49 5.70 29.89
C PRO A 238 -23.85 6.25 31.16
N ARG A 239 -23.45 7.53 31.08
CA ARG A 239 -22.92 8.31 32.20
C ARG A 239 -23.98 8.26 33.32
N PRO A 240 -23.65 7.86 34.56
CA PRO A 240 -24.62 7.89 35.64
C PRO A 240 -25.08 9.33 35.82
N MET A 241 -26.38 9.56 35.69
CA MET A 241 -26.99 10.84 36.02
C MET A 241 -26.71 11.09 37.50
N HIS A 242 -25.96 12.16 37.78
CA HIS A 242 -25.85 12.71 39.11
C HIS A 242 -27.27 13.18 39.49
N GLY A 243 -27.88 12.52 40.46
CA GLY A 243 -29.10 13.00 41.08
C GLY A 243 -28.76 14.25 41.87
N ASP A 244 -29.48 15.33 41.59
CA ASP A 244 -29.52 16.50 42.45
C ASP A 244 -30.24 16.11 43.75
N ASP A 245 -29.52 16.22 44.87
CA ASP A 245 -30.06 16.44 46.22
C ASP A 245 -29.40 17.71 46.79
#